data_AF-A0A2N1UTL3-F1
#
_entry.id   AF-A0A2N1UTL3-F1
#
_cell.length_a   1.000
_cell.length_b   1.000
_cell.length_c   1.000
_cell.angle_alpha   90.00
_cell.angle_beta   90.00
_cell.angle_gamma   90.00
#
_symmetry.space_group_name_H-M   'P 1'
#
loop_
_entity.id
_entity.type
_entity.pdbx_description
1 polymer ?
#
loop_
_entity_poly.entity_id
_entity_poly.type
_entity_poly.pdbx_seq_one_letter_code
_entity_poly.pdbx_strand_id
1 'polypeptide(L)'
;MDELSAAIELLYNTFAEQPPALVMGCTNCCISQSELDGLITLPRRELSPASLAAYASNAPDTVGAEADYRYFLPRLLELAVAEAWGFPDGAWVLRRLRFVNWQAWDPAEITAVRRLLMAWWAEVLEHADEVHDEFDEALASLLLIDADSELYLQAWLSAGFGARLRLARFVLDKLHLLQAGAPWETWADQDSGPMLLRWLASGPPVNLLAEALASPEAGASQMEPLSDAWLLLSQLDGTAHNPK
;
A
#
# COMPACT_ATOMS: atom_id res chain seq x y z
N MET A 1 -17.11 6.58 14.16
CA MET A 1 -15.73 6.76 13.72
C MET A 1 -15.39 5.50 12.97
N ASP A 2 -15.21 5.61 11.66
CA ASP A 2 -14.74 4.51 10.82
C ASP A 2 -13.34 4.02 11.26
N GLU A 3 -12.95 2.82 10.84
CA GLU A 3 -11.70 2.19 11.27
C GLU A 3 -10.47 2.98 10.81
N LEU A 4 -10.53 3.59 9.62
CA LEU A 4 -9.44 4.42 9.10
C LEU A 4 -9.21 5.66 9.97
N SER A 5 -10.26 6.39 10.33
CA SER A 5 -10.17 7.53 11.25
C SER A 5 -9.62 7.12 12.61
N ALA A 6 -10.05 5.96 13.14
CA ALA A 6 -9.53 5.45 14.40
C ALA A 6 -8.03 5.09 14.33
N ALA A 7 -7.59 4.54 13.20
CA ALA A 7 -6.18 4.24 12.95
C ALA A 7 -5.32 5.50 12.79
N ILE A 8 -5.84 6.54 12.12
CA ILE A 8 -5.21 7.87 12.04
C ILE A 8 -5.03 8.45 13.45
N GLU A 9 -6.08 8.44 14.29
CA GLU A 9 -5.98 8.95 15.66
C GLU A 9 -4.96 8.16 16.51
N LEU A 10 -4.92 6.83 16.38
CA LEU A 10 -3.90 6.02 17.03
C LEU A 10 -2.49 6.42 16.60
N LEU A 11 -2.28 6.65 15.31
CA LEU A 11 -1.01 7.08 14.76
C LEU A 11 -0.57 8.42 15.35
N TYR A 12 -1.46 9.40 15.39
CA TYR A 12 -1.17 10.70 16.01
C TYR A 12 -0.81 10.60 17.49
N ASN A 13 -1.53 9.77 18.24
CA ASN A 13 -1.29 9.57 19.67
C ASN A 13 0.03 8.83 19.95
N THR A 14 0.40 7.90 19.07
CA THR A 14 1.63 7.10 19.23
C THR A 14 2.87 7.94 18.94
N PHE A 15 2.82 8.75 17.88
CA PHE A 15 3.90 9.68 17.51
C PHE A 15 3.67 11.07 18.11
N ALA A 16 3.24 11.16 19.37
CA ALA A 16 2.94 12.42 20.06
C ALA A 16 4.19 13.15 20.59
N GLU A 17 5.33 12.97 19.92
CA GLU A 17 6.60 13.60 20.27
C GLU A 17 6.53 15.13 20.15
N GLN A 18 7.45 15.81 20.85
CA GLN A 18 7.58 17.26 20.75
C GLN A 18 8.02 17.66 19.34
N PRO A 19 7.56 18.83 18.83
CA PRO A 19 8.04 19.34 17.55
C PRO A 19 9.56 19.47 17.54
N PRO A 20 10.23 19.13 16.42
CA PRO A 20 11.66 19.34 16.29
C PRO A 20 11.97 20.84 16.38
N ALA A 21 13.02 21.18 17.14
CA ALA A 21 13.47 22.57 17.25
C ALA A 21 14.13 23.08 15.96
N LEU A 22 14.63 22.16 15.13
CA LEU A 22 15.27 22.41 13.86
C LEU A 22 15.14 21.16 12.98
N VAL A 23 14.82 21.35 11.71
CA VAL A 23 14.92 20.31 10.68
C VAL A 23 16.01 20.74 9.71
N MET A 24 17.00 19.87 9.49
CA MET A 24 18.08 20.13 8.53
C MET A 24 17.81 19.42 7.21
N GLY A 25 18.32 19.95 6.10
CA GLY A 25 18.20 19.28 4.80
C GLY A 25 19.07 19.93 3.74
N CYS A 26 19.10 19.34 2.55
CA CYS A 26 19.79 19.90 1.39
C CYS A 26 19.05 21.15 0.89
N THR A 27 19.44 22.33 1.39
CA THR A 27 18.74 23.58 1.07
C THR A 27 19.03 24.15 -0.32
N ASN A 28 20.00 23.57 -1.02
CA ASN A 28 20.40 24.01 -2.35
C ASN A 28 19.49 23.48 -3.47
N CYS A 29 18.84 22.32 -3.28
CA CYS A 29 18.01 21.71 -4.33
C CYS A 29 16.75 20.99 -3.86
N CYS A 30 16.64 20.60 -2.58
CA CYS A 30 15.54 19.75 -2.10
C CYS A 30 14.42 20.55 -1.43
N ILE A 31 14.78 21.53 -0.60
CA ILE A 31 13.82 22.32 0.20
C ILE A 31 14.46 23.64 0.63
N SER A 32 13.78 24.77 0.55
CA SER A 32 14.34 26.04 1.05
C SER A 32 14.39 26.09 2.58
N GLN A 33 15.25 26.93 3.14
CA GLN A 33 15.26 27.16 4.59
C GLN A 33 13.92 27.71 5.09
N SER A 34 13.26 28.58 4.32
CA SER A 34 11.94 29.12 4.66
C SER A 34 10.84 28.06 4.70
N GLU A 35 10.92 27.04 3.84
CA GLU A 35 9.98 25.92 3.87
C GLU A 35 10.22 25.06 5.12
N LEU A 36 11.47 24.74 5.46
CA LEU A 36 11.82 24.02 6.69
C LEU A 36 11.34 24.75 7.95
N ASP A 37 11.61 26.05 8.04
CA ASP A 37 11.17 26.88 9.15
C ASP A 37 9.64 26.92 9.23
N GLY A 38 8.95 26.94 8.09
CA GLY A 38 7.49 26.88 8.01
C GLY A 38 6.92 25.61 8.64
N LEU A 39 7.55 24.44 8.43
CA LEU A 39 7.08 23.16 8.94
C LEU A 39 7.03 23.08 10.47
N ILE A 40 7.93 23.79 11.17
CA ILE A 40 8.03 23.76 12.63
C ILE A 40 7.24 24.88 13.33
N THR A 41 6.68 25.81 12.57
CA THR A 41 5.89 26.94 13.11
C THR A 41 4.40 26.65 13.23
N LEU A 42 3.90 25.66 12.48
CA LEU A 42 2.49 25.26 12.49
C LEU A 42 2.28 23.97 13.29
N PRO A 43 1.13 23.81 13.95
CA PRO A 43 0.71 22.52 14.48
C PRO A 43 0.73 21.46 13.36
N ARG A 44 1.25 20.26 13.66
CA ARG A 44 1.40 19.18 12.68
C ARG A 44 0.14 18.87 11.87
N ARG A 45 -1.05 18.94 12.50
CA ARG A 45 -2.35 18.68 11.83
C ARG A 45 -2.79 19.79 10.88
N GLU A 46 -2.22 20.99 11.01
CA GLU A 46 -2.55 22.14 10.16
C GLU A 46 -1.65 22.25 8.93
N LEU A 47 -0.61 21.40 8.82
CA LEU A 47 0.26 21.35 7.65
C LEU A 47 -0.53 20.87 6.43
N SER A 48 -0.51 21.67 5.37
CA SER A 48 -1.15 21.33 4.10
C SER A 48 -0.25 20.43 3.23
N PRO A 49 -0.81 19.65 2.30
CA PRO A 49 -0.03 18.92 1.29
C PRO A 49 0.99 19.82 0.59
N ALA A 50 0.59 21.03 0.19
CA ALA A 50 1.48 21.99 -0.47
C ALA A 50 2.67 22.40 0.41
N SER A 51 2.45 22.63 1.72
CA SER A 51 3.55 22.97 2.64
C SER A 51 4.49 21.80 2.90
N LEU A 52 3.98 20.56 2.83
CA LEU A 52 4.76 19.35 3.06
C LEU A 52 5.39 18.78 1.78
N ALA A 53 5.00 19.24 0.59
CA ALA A 53 5.39 18.62 -0.68
C ALA A 53 6.91 18.45 -0.83
N ALA A 54 7.68 19.51 -0.57
CA ALA A 54 9.14 19.46 -0.63
C ALA A 54 9.73 18.48 0.41
N TYR A 55 9.17 18.46 1.62
CA TYR A 55 9.58 17.53 2.67
C TYR A 55 9.26 16.08 2.29
N ALA A 56 8.01 15.80 1.92
CA ALA A 56 7.51 14.48 1.54
C ALA A 56 8.26 13.88 0.34
N SER A 57 8.72 14.73 -0.59
CA SER A 57 9.51 14.31 -1.74
C SER A 57 10.91 13.81 -1.38
N ASN A 58 11.49 14.34 -0.29
CA ASN A 58 12.93 14.23 0.00
C ASN A 58 13.27 13.57 1.35
N ALA A 59 12.33 13.53 2.30
CA ALA A 59 12.55 13.01 3.65
C ALA A 59 12.26 11.51 3.74
N PRO A 60 13.14 10.69 4.34
CA PRO A 60 14.29 11.07 5.16
C PRO A 60 15.66 11.14 4.43
N ASP A 61 15.73 11.02 3.10
CA ASP A 61 17.02 10.78 2.41
C ASP A 61 17.95 12.00 2.46
N THR A 62 17.42 13.17 2.07
CA THR A 62 18.20 14.41 1.94
C THR A 62 17.66 15.54 2.81
N VAL A 63 16.52 15.31 3.48
CA VAL A 63 15.83 16.29 4.32
C VAL A 63 15.33 15.58 5.58
N GLY A 64 15.64 16.16 6.73
CA GLY A 64 15.31 15.64 8.06
C GLY A 64 16.15 14.44 8.46
N ALA A 65 16.32 14.25 9.77
CA ALA A 65 16.72 12.98 10.34
C ALA A 65 15.51 12.05 10.49
N GLU A 66 15.75 10.79 10.82
CA GLU A 66 14.67 9.81 11.09
C GLU A 66 13.72 10.28 12.19
N ALA A 67 14.22 10.96 13.22
CA ALA A 67 13.38 11.55 14.27
C ALA A 67 12.43 12.64 13.74
N ASP A 68 12.91 13.49 12.82
CA ASP A 68 12.05 14.48 12.16
C ASP A 68 10.98 13.79 11.31
N TYR A 69 11.38 12.74 10.58
CA TYR A 69 10.47 11.96 9.75
C TYR A 69 9.38 11.29 10.59
N ARG A 70 9.74 10.69 11.74
CA ARG A 70 8.81 10.13 12.71
C ARG A 70 7.84 11.19 13.26
N TYR A 71 8.32 12.39 13.53
CA TYR A 71 7.45 13.49 13.95
C TYR A 71 6.41 13.86 12.88
N PHE A 72 6.81 13.98 11.61
CA PHE A 72 5.86 14.35 10.53
C PHE A 72 5.05 13.17 9.98
N LEU A 73 5.45 11.92 10.26
CA LEU A 73 4.86 10.71 9.70
C LEU A 73 3.34 10.64 9.83
N PRO A 74 2.71 10.96 10.98
CA PRO A 74 1.25 10.88 11.10
C PRO A 74 0.52 11.73 10.07
N ARG A 75 1.04 12.94 9.79
CA ARG A 75 0.44 13.84 8.81
C ARG A 75 0.72 13.41 7.38
N LEU A 76 1.92 12.91 7.12
CA LEU A 76 2.28 12.41 5.80
C LEU A 76 1.36 11.24 5.40
N LEU A 77 1.17 10.28 6.31
CA LEU A 77 0.36 9.11 6.06
C LEU A 77 -1.14 9.42 6.05
N GLU A 78 -1.65 10.27 6.94
CA GLU A 78 -3.05 10.74 6.90
C GLU A 78 -3.39 11.35 5.53
N LEU A 79 -2.55 12.26 5.02
CA LEU A 79 -2.78 12.89 3.72
C LEU A 79 -2.64 11.89 2.56
N ALA A 80 -1.79 10.86 2.71
CA ALA A 80 -1.59 9.83 1.69
C ALA A 80 -2.82 8.94 1.53
N VAL A 81 -3.36 8.43 2.64
CA VAL A 81 -4.54 7.55 2.61
C VAL A 81 -5.84 8.29 2.32
N ALA A 82 -5.87 9.61 2.51
CA ALA A 82 -6.99 10.48 2.16
C ALA A 82 -6.91 11.03 0.72
N GLU A 83 -5.93 10.59 -0.08
CA GLU A 83 -5.71 11.04 -1.46
C GLU A 83 -5.61 12.57 -1.61
N ALA A 84 -5.15 13.25 -0.58
CA ALA A 84 -5.10 14.71 -0.53
C ALA A 84 -3.86 15.29 -1.26
N TRP A 85 -2.99 14.44 -1.78
CA TRP A 85 -1.76 14.84 -2.43
C TRP A 85 -1.95 15.13 -3.92
N GLY A 86 -1.36 16.24 -4.38
CA GLY A 86 -1.14 16.48 -5.81
C GLY A 86 0.26 16.04 -6.24
N PHE A 87 1.29 16.63 -5.62
CA PHE A 87 2.69 16.25 -5.83
C PHE A 87 3.47 16.37 -4.50
N PRO A 88 4.31 15.38 -4.12
CA PRO A 88 4.37 14.04 -4.72
C PRO A 88 3.05 13.29 -4.48
N ASP A 89 2.74 12.26 -5.27
CA ASP A 89 1.50 11.49 -5.09
C ASP A 89 1.48 10.68 -3.78
N GLY A 90 0.30 10.21 -3.37
CA GLY A 90 0.12 9.50 -2.10
C GLY A 90 0.90 8.17 -2.02
N ALA A 91 0.99 7.43 -3.13
CA ALA A 91 1.76 6.19 -3.19
C ALA A 91 3.25 6.47 -2.97
N TRP A 92 3.81 7.52 -3.57
CA TRP A 92 5.17 7.98 -3.32
C TRP A 92 5.40 8.25 -1.85
N VAL A 93 4.50 9.00 -1.20
CA VAL A 93 4.59 9.34 0.24
C VAL A 93 4.59 8.09 1.12
N LEU A 94 3.68 7.15 0.88
CA LEU A 94 3.62 5.87 1.59
C LEU A 94 4.92 5.08 1.44
N ARG A 95 5.43 4.98 0.22
CA ARG A 95 6.64 4.23 -0.11
C ARG A 95 7.90 4.81 0.52
N ARG A 96 7.88 6.06 1.00
CA ARG A 96 9.01 6.63 1.74
C ARG A 96 9.33 5.84 3.02
N LEU A 97 8.38 5.09 3.58
CA LEU A 97 8.61 4.19 4.71
C LEU A 97 9.73 3.18 4.46
N ARG A 98 10.03 2.80 3.20
CA ARG A 98 11.14 1.88 2.88
C ARG A 98 12.53 2.46 3.16
N PHE A 99 12.64 3.79 3.29
CA PHE A 99 13.91 4.47 3.57
C PHE A 99 14.20 4.58 5.07
N VAL A 100 13.25 4.17 5.92
CA VAL A 100 13.44 4.02 7.36
C VAL A 100 13.28 2.55 7.74
N ASN A 101 13.99 2.11 8.77
CA ASN A 101 13.81 0.76 9.30
C ASN A 101 12.63 0.72 10.29
N TRP A 102 11.44 1.09 9.81
CA TRP A 102 10.28 1.26 10.69
C TRP A 102 9.84 -0.04 11.37
N GLN A 103 10.16 -1.20 10.80
CA GLN A 103 9.92 -2.49 11.46
C GLN A 103 10.82 -2.75 12.68
N ALA A 104 11.82 -1.90 12.93
CA ALA A 104 12.66 -1.94 14.13
C ALA A 104 12.33 -0.82 15.14
N TRP A 105 11.26 -0.06 14.91
CA TRP A 105 10.77 0.95 15.84
C TRP A 105 10.13 0.33 17.08
N ASP A 106 9.64 1.19 17.99
CA ASP A 106 8.95 0.70 19.16
C ASP A 106 7.70 -0.12 18.76
N PRO A 107 7.37 -1.21 19.48
CA PRO A 107 6.24 -2.06 19.10
C PRO A 107 4.91 -1.31 18.97
N ALA A 108 4.72 -0.25 19.75
CA ALA A 108 3.53 0.61 19.65
C ALA A 108 3.50 1.37 18.31
N GLU A 109 4.63 1.87 17.84
CA GLU A 109 4.78 2.59 16.57
C GLU A 109 4.55 1.66 15.38
N ILE A 110 5.17 0.49 15.39
CA ILE A 110 4.94 -0.56 14.37
C ILE A 110 3.46 -0.90 14.29
N THR A 111 2.82 -1.11 15.46
CA THR A 111 1.39 -1.43 15.53
C THR A 111 0.53 -0.29 14.98
N ALA A 112 0.86 0.96 15.29
CA ALA A 112 0.11 2.11 14.82
C ALA A 112 0.20 2.28 13.30
N VAL A 113 1.41 2.17 12.72
CA VAL A 113 1.62 2.22 11.27
C VAL A 113 0.87 1.09 10.59
N ARG A 114 1.04 -0.16 11.06
CA ARG A 114 0.39 -1.32 10.44
C ARG A 114 -1.13 -1.27 10.54
N ARG A 115 -1.69 -0.75 11.64
CA ARG A 115 -3.14 -0.56 11.76
C ARG A 115 -3.67 0.43 10.73
N LEU A 116 -2.94 1.51 10.47
CA LEU A 116 -3.30 2.44 9.39
C LEU A 116 -3.26 1.74 8.03
N LEU A 117 -2.15 1.06 7.71
CA LEU A 117 -1.99 0.37 6.42
C LEU A 117 -3.10 -0.67 6.19
N MET A 118 -3.48 -1.41 7.22
CA MET A 118 -4.57 -2.38 7.16
C MET A 118 -5.95 -1.74 6.99
N ALA A 119 -6.22 -0.64 7.72
CA ALA A 119 -7.48 0.08 7.58
C ALA A 119 -7.62 0.67 6.18
N TRP A 120 -6.56 1.28 5.66
CA TRP A 120 -6.52 1.80 4.30
C TRP A 120 -6.67 0.67 3.26
N TRP A 121 -5.97 -0.46 3.44
CA TRP A 121 -6.12 -1.60 2.54
C TRP A 121 -7.54 -2.17 2.51
N ALA A 122 -8.25 -2.15 3.64
CA ALA A 122 -9.65 -2.57 3.70
C ALA A 122 -10.56 -1.65 2.86
N GLU A 123 -10.34 -0.33 2.90
CA GLU A 123 -11.07 0.64 2.06
C GLU A 123 -10.77 0.41 0.56
N VAL A 124 -9.50 0.17 0.20
CA VAL A 124 -9.12 -0.16 -1.18
C VAL A 124 -9.78 -1.46 -1.65
N LEU A 125 -9.88 -2.46 -0.77
CA LEU A 125 -10.55 -3.73 -1.07
C LEU A 125 -12.07 -3.58 -1.22
N GLU A 126 -12.69 -2.65 -0.50
CA GLU A 126 -14.12 -2.37 -0.59
C GLU A 126 -14.51 -1.74 -1.94
N HIS A 127 -13.61 -0.95 -2.52
CA HIS A 127 -13.80 -0.25 -3.81
C HIS A 127 -12.99 -0.89 -4.96
N ALA A 128 -12.56 -2.14 -4.80
CA ALA A 128 -11.58 -2.78 -5.68
C ALA A 128 -12.07 -3.00 -7.14
N ASP A 129 -13.37 -2.89 -7.41
CA ASP A 129 -13.96 -3.01 -8.74
C ASP A 129 -14.17 -1.67 -9.45
N GLU A 130 -13.91 -0.52 -8.78
CA GLU A 130 -14.16 0.81 -9.33
C GLU A 130 -12.98 1.35 -10.16
N VAL A 131 -11.74 1.25 -9.66
CA VAL A 131 -10.56 1.85 -10.29
C VAL A 131 -9.38 0.87 -10.31
N HIS A 132 -8.85 0.61 -11.52
CA HIS A 132 -7.89 -0.47 -11.70
C HIS A 132 -6.46 -0.15 -11.23
N ASP A 133 -5.97 1.06 -11.47
CA ASP A 133 -4.57 1.43 -11.22
C ASP A 133 -4.32 1.66 -9.72
N GLU A 134 -5.29 2.25 -9.01
CA GLU A 134 -5.21 2.52 -7.56
C GLU A 134 -5.00 1.24 -6.75
N PHE A 135 -5.65 0.14 -7.15
CA PHE A 135 -5.47 -1.16 -6.47
C PHE A 135 -4.05 -1.71 -6.63
N ASP A 136 -3.51 -1.71 -7.85
CA ASP A 136 -2.18 -2.28 -8.11
C ASP A 136 -1.09 -1.44 -7.45
N GLU A 137 -1.23 -0.10 -7.46
CA GLU A 137 -0.34 0.81 -6.74
C GLU A 137 -0.45 0.62 -5.22
N ALA A 138 -1.64 0.41 -4.67
CA ALA A 138 -1.81 0.14 -3.25
C ALA A 138 -1.14 -1.19 -2.85
N LEU A 139 -1.42 -2.27 -3.59
CA LEU A 139 -0.81 -3.57 -3.35
C LEU A 139 0.72 -3.49 -3.45
N ALA A 140 1.24 -2.90 -4.53
CA ALA A 140 2.69 -2.77 -4.72
C ALA A 140 3.34 -1.94 -3.60
N SER A 141 2.66 -0.91 -3.08
CA SER A 141 3.15 -0.08 -1.98
C SER A 141 3.29 -0.91 -0.71
N LEU A 142 2.24 -1.66 -0.35
CA LEU A 142 2.20 -2.50 0.85
C LEU A 142 3.29 -3.59 0.81
N LEU A 143 3.41 -4.29 -0.32
CA LEU A 143 4.41 -5.35 -0.50
C LEU A 143 5.85 -4.83 -0.51
N LEU A 144 6.06 -3.55 -0.85
CA LEU A 144 7.37 -2.91 -0.83
C LEU A 144 7.77 -2.44 0.57
N ILE A 145 6.82 -1.98 1.40
CA ILE A 145 7.13 -1.31 2.67
C ILE A 145 7.00 -2.20 3.90
N ASP A 146 6.19 -3.27 3.86
CA ASP A 146 5.96 -4.14 5.01
C ASP A 146 6.40 -5.58 4.72
N ALA A 147 7.27 -6.11 5.58
CA ALA A 147 7.79 -7.46 5.45
C ALA A 147 6.71 -8.53 5.71
N ASP A 148 5.67 -8.19 6.48
CA ASP A 148 4.53 -9.08 6.75
C ASP A 148 3.49 -9.05 5.61
N SER A 149 3.96 -9.21 4.37
CA SER A 149 3.15 -9.13 3.15
C SER A 149 1.95 -10.07 3.12
N GLU A 150 2.07 -11.23 3.76
CA GLU A 150 1.04 -12.26 3.84
C GLU A 150 -0.24 -11.74 4.51
N LEU A 151 -0.13 -10.79 5.43
CA LEU A 151 -1.25 -10.12 6.09
C LEU A 151 -2.22 -9.48 5.08
N TYR A 152 -1.68 -8.74 4.11
CA TYR A 152 -2.47 -8.01 3.11
C TYR A 152 -3.08 -8.95 2.07
N LEU A 153 -2.36 -10.02 1.72
CA LEU A 153 -2.88 -11.07 0.85
C LEU A 153 -4.03 -11.85 1.52
N GLN A 154 -3.92 -12.15 2.82
CA GLN A 154 -5.00 -12.80 3.57
C GLN A 154 -6.23 -11.90 3.73
N ALA A 155 -6.01 -10.59 3.92
CA ALA A 155 -7.10 -9.62 3.93
C ALA A 155 -7.83 -9.59 2.59
N TRP A 156 -7.09 -9.63 1.47
CA TRP A 156 -7.67 -9.72 0.14
C TRP A 156 -8.49 -11.00 -0.04
N LEU A 157 -7.97 -12.15 0.39
CA LEU A 157 -8.72 -13.42 0.32
C LEU A 157 -10.03 -13.40 1.14
N SER A 158 -10.06 -12.61 2.22
CA SER A 158 -11.21 -12.53 3.13
C SER A 158 -12.23 -11.46 2.73
N ALA A 159 -11.95 -10.68 1.68
CA ALA A 159 -12.77 -9.54 1.28
C ALA A 159 -14.03 -9.95 0.48
N GLY A 160 -14.87 -8.94 0.22
CA GLY A 160 -16.16 -9.08 -0.46
C GLY A 160 -16.05 -9.42 -1.95
N PHE A 161 -17.20 -9.48 -2.63
CA PHE A 161 -17.28 -9.90 -4.03
C PHE A 161 -16.47 -8.99 -4.98
N GLY A 162 -16.46 -7.68 -4.78
CA GLY A 162 -15.65 -6.73 -5.57
C GLY A 162 -14.16 -7.08 -5.56
N ALA A 163 -13.61 -7.41 -4.39
CA ALA A 163 -12.22 -7.85 -4.27
C ALA A 163 -11.93 -9.19 -4.99
N ARG A 164 -12.92 -10.08 -5.10
CA ARG A 164 -12.80 -11.32 -5.87
C ARG A 164 -12.84 -11.05 -7.39
N LEU A 165 -13.65 -10.10 -7.83
CA LEU A 165 -13.61 -9.61 -9.22
C LEU A 165 -12.25 -8.98 -9.54
N ARG A 166 -11.70 -8.22 -8.59
CA ARG A 166 -10.36 -7.66 -8.70
C ARG A 166 -9.29 -8.74 -8.81
N LEU A 167 -9.41 -9.85 -8.06
CA LEU A 167 -8.51 -11.00 -8.22
C LEU A 167 -8.58 -11.57 -9.64
N ALA A 168 -9.76 -11.72 -10.22
CA ALA A 168 -9.90 -12.19 -11.59
C ALA A 168 -9.20 -11.26 -12.58
N ARG A 169 -9.41 -9.94 -12.46
CA ARG A 169 -8.74 -8.95 -13.30
C ARG A 169 -7.22 -9.00 -13.13
N PHE A 170 -6.74 -9.05 -11.88
CA PHE A 170 -5.31 -9.12 -11.58
C PHE A 170 -4.66 -10.34 -12.24
N VAL A 171 -5.32 -11.50 -12.20
CA VAL A 171 -4.84 -12.71 -12.90
C VAL A 171 -4.73 -12.47 -14.40
N LEU A 172 -5.78 -11.93 -15.03
CA LEU A 172 -5.79 -11.68 -16.47
C LEU A 172 -4.69 -10.70 -16.90
N ASP A 173 -4.50 -9.65 -16.11
CA ASP A 173 -3.61 -8.55 -16.46
C ASP A 173 -2.15 -8.82 -16.08
N LYS A 174 -1.90 -9.54 -14.98
CA LYS A 174 -0.56 -9.61 -14.37
C LYS A 174 0.05 -11.01 -14.38
N LEU A 175 -0.72 -12.10 -14.46
CA LEU A 175 -0.16 -13.46 -14.36
C LEU A 175 0.94 -13.73 -15.39
N HIS A 176 0.77 -13.27 -16.62
CA HIS A 176 1.75 -13.46 -17.68
C HIS A 176 3.07 -12.71 -17.40
N LEU A 177 3.03 -11.52 -16.79
CA LEU A 177 4.21 -10.78 -16.35
C LEU A 177 4.94 -11.54 -15.23
N LEU A 178 4.18 -12.01 -14.24
CA LEU A 178 4.70 -12.79 -13.12
C LEU A 178 5.41 -14.07 -13.60
N GLN A 179 4.80 -14.80 -14.55
CA GLN A 179 5.40 -16.02 -15.14
C GLN A 179 6.65 -15.73 -15.95
N ALA A 180 6.70 -14.58 -16.63
CA ALA A 180 7.88 -14.13 -17.37
C ALA A 180 9.01 -13.61 -16.47
N GLY A 181 8.77 -13.45 -15.16
CA GLY A 181 9.69 -12.77 -14.25
C GLY A 181 9.84 -11.28 -14.55
N ALA A 182 8.87 -10.69 -15.25
CA ALA A 182 8.82 -9.26 -15.54
C ALA A 182 8.24 -8.50 -14.34
N PRO A 183 8.60 -7.23 -14.15
CA PRO A 183 7.93 -6.37 -13.18
C PRO A 183 6.43 -6.29 -13.49
N TRP A 184 5.60 -6.64 -12.50
CA TRP A 184 4.13 -6.55 -12.61
C TRP A 184 3.60 -5.13 -12.33
N GLU A 185 4.44 -4.33 -11.66
CA GLU A 185 4.30 -2.88 -11.48
C GLU A 185 5.65 -2.19 -11.66
N THR A 186 5.61 -0.93 -12.11
CA THR A 186 6.81 -0.17 -12.54
C THR A 186 7.89 -0.09 -11.47
N TRP A 187 7.48 -0.07 -10.20
CA TRP A 187 8.35 0.15 -9.06
C TRP A 187 8.16 -0.91 -7.96
N ALA A 188 7.43 -1.98 -8.25
CA ALA A 188 7.23 -3.07 -7.31
C ALA A 188 8.57 -3.67 -6.86
N ASP A 189 8.57 -4.19 -5.64
CA ASP A 189 9.71 -4.93 -5.12
C ASP A 189 10.02 -6.15 -6.00
N GLN A 190 11.30 -6.42 -6.24
CA GLN A 190 11.73 -7.48 -7.16
C GLN A 190 11.30 -8.88 -6.70
N ASP A 191 11.15 -9.09 -5.38
CA ASP A 191 10.76 -10.37 -4.79
C ASP A 191 9.23 -10.52 -4.69
N SER A 192 8.48 -9.41 -4.83
CA SER A 192 7.02 -9.42 -4.81
C SER A 192 6.42 -10.23 -5.96
N GLY A 193 7.02 -10.22 -7.15
CA GLY A 193 6.52 -10.98 -8.31
C GLY A 193 6.53 -12.50 -8.08
N PRO A 194 7.70 -13.10 -7.77
CA PRO A 194 7.79 -14.52 -7.40
C PRO A 194 6.91 -14.89 -6.20
N MET A 195 6.76 -14.00 -5.22
CA MET A 195 5.87 -14.21 -4.08
C MET A 195 4.40 -14.28 -4.50
N LEU A 196 3.92 -13.32 -5.29
CA LEU A 196 2.56 -13.29 -5.81
C LEU A 196 2.27 -14.51 -6.70
N LEU A 197 3.22 -14.94 -7.52
CA LEU A 197 3.07 -16.14 -8.33
C LEU A 197 2.88 -17.39 -7.45
N ARG A 198 3.67 -17.54 -6.39
CA ARG A 198 3.49 -18.65 -5.42
C ARG A 198 2.15 -18.56 -4.69
N TRP A 199 1.73 -17.36 -4.31
CA TRP A 199 0.44 -17.14 -3.68
C TRP A 199 -0.73 -17.50 -4.61
N LEU A 200 -0.70 -17.05 -5.87
CA LEU A 200 -1.70 -17.43 -6.88
C LEU A 200 -1.79 -18.94 -7.11
N ALA A 201 -0.66 -19.64 -6.98
CA ALA A 201 -0.58 -21.11 -7.08
C ALA A 201 -0.87 -21.86 -5.78
N SER A 202 -1.29 -21.19 -4.69
CA SER A 202 -1.42 -21.83 -3.37
C SER A 202 -2.75 -22.54 -3.11
N GLY A 203 -3.75 -22.39 -4.00
CA GLY A 203 -5.09 -22.98 -3.85
C GLY A 203 -6.19 -21.99 -3.43
N PRO A 204 -6.04 -21.20 -2.34
CA PRO A 204 -7.06 -20.24 -1.94
C PRO A 204 -7.52 -19.27 -3.05
N PRO A 205 -6.63 -18.69 -3.89
CA PRO A 205 -7.07 -17.82 -4.98
C PRO A 205 -7.98 -18.51 -6.00
N VAL A 206 -7.66 -19.74 -6.42
CA VAL A 206 -8.50 -20.48 -7.38
C VAL A 206 -9.84 -20.87 -6.76
N ASN A 207 -9.86 -21.23 -5.47
CA ASN A 207 -11.10 -21.52 -4.75
C ASN A 207 -12.02 -20.28 -4.67
N LEU A 208 -11.46 -19.11 -4.39
CA LEU A 208 -12.24 -17.87 -4.35
C LEU A 208 -12.83 -17.49 -5.71
N LEU A 209 -12.10 -17.71 -6.81
CA LEU A 209 -12.65 -17.50 -8.15
C LEU A 209 -13.79 -18.49 -8.46
N ALA A 210 -13.66 -19.75 -8.03
CA ALA A 210 -14.74 -20.73 -8.16
C ALA A 210 -15.99 -20.35 -7.35
N GLU A 211 -15.81 -19.85 -6.13
CA GLU A 211 -16.92 -19.33 -5.31
C GLU A 211 -17.57 -18.10 -5.94
N ALA A 212 -16.76 -17.18 -6.48
CA ALA A 212 -17.27 -15.98 -7.16
C ALA A 212 -18.07 -16.33 -8.41
N LEU A 213 -17.64 -17.33 -9.20
CA LEU A 213 -18.41 -17.86 -10.33
C LEU A 213 -19.76 -18.46 -9.93
N ALA A 214 -19.85 -19.05 -8.75
CA ALA A 214 -21.08 -19.62 -8.22
C ALA A 214 -21.95 -18.61 -7.46
N SER A 215 -21.45 -17.38 -7.26
CA SER A 215 -22.14 -16.36 -6.47
C SER A 215 -23.36 -15.80 -7.21
N PRO A 216 -24.50 -15.58 -6.51
CA PRO A 216 -25.63 -14.86 -7.10
C PRO A 216 -25.33 -13.39 -7.41
N GLU A 217 -24.23 -12.84 -6.86
CA GLU A 217 -23.77 -11.47 -7.16
C GLU A 217 -23.10 -11.37 -8.54
N ALA A 218 -22.73 -12.50 -9.16
CA ALA A 218 -22.14 -12.53 -10.49
C ALA A 218 -23.19 -12.24 -11.57
N GLY A 219 -23.12 -11.04 -12.13
CA GLY A 219 -23.86 -10.64 -13.32
C GLY A 219 -23.20 -11.12 -14.61
N ALA A 220 -23.95 -11.05 -15.71
CA ALA A 220 -23.50 -11.57 -17.00
C ALA A 220 -22.17 -10.96 -17.49
N SER A 221 -21.91 -9.68 -17.18
CA SER A 221 -20.67 -8.99 -17.56
C SER A 221 -19.44 -9.44 -16.76
N GLN A 222 -19.62 -10.06 -15.58
CA GLN A 222 -18.51 -10.56 -14.76
C GLN A 222 -18.20 -12.04 -14.99
N MET A 223 -19.10 -12.80 -15.60
CA MET A 223 -18.95 -14.25 -15.78
C MET A 223 -17.74 -14.64 -16.63
N GLU A 224 -17.53 -13.94 -17.75
CA GLU A 224 -16.40 -14.20 -18.66
C GLU A 224 -15.04 -13.97 -17.96
N PRO A 225 -14.73 -12.80 -17.36
CA PRO A 225 -13.44 -12.58 -16.71
C PRO A 225 -13.21 -13.51 -15.51
N LEU A 226 -14.26 -13.81 -14.74
CA LEU A 226 -14.18 -14.78 -13.65
C LEU A 226 -13.83 -16.19 -14.17
N SER A 227 -14.46 -16.62 -15.26
CA SER A 227 -14.25 -17.94 -15.86
C SER A 227 -12.84 -18.07 -16.42
N ASP A 228 -12.38 -17.07 -17.16
CA ASP A 228 -11.06 -17.06 -17.77
C ASP A 228 -9.95 -17.04 -16.71
N ALA A 229 -10.09 -16.19 -15.69
CA ALA A 229 -9.14 -16.15 -14.58
C ALA A 229 -9.10 -17.47 -13.79
N TRP A 230 -10.27 -18.07 -13.52
CA TRP A 230 -10.35 -19.37 -12.85
C TRP A 230 -9.66 -20.46 -13.66
N LEU A 231 -9.85 -20.49 -14.98
CA LEU A 231 -9.21 -21.46 -15.87
C LEU A 231 -7.68 -21.31 -15.86
N LEU A 232 -7.18 -20.07 -15.92
CA LEU A 232 -5.74 -19.78 -15.86
C LEU A 232 -5.12 -20.25 -14.55
N LEU A 233 -5.76 -19.95 -13.40
CA LEU A 233 -5.24 -20.39 -12.11
C LEU A 233 -5.35 -21.90 -11.90
N SER A 234 -6.41 -22.54 -12.40
CA SER A 234 -6.56 -23.99 -12.33
C SER A 234 -5.44 -24.72 -13.08
N GLN A 235 -4.97 -24.16 -14.20
CA GLN A 235 -3.83 -24.70 -14.93
C GLN A 235 -2.51 -24.47 -14.18
N LEU A 236 -2.36 -23.32 -13.52
CA LEU A 236 -1.19 -22.99 -12.72
C LEU A 236 -1.03 -23.96 -11.52
N ASP A 237 -2.10 -24.19 -10.77
CA ASP A 237 -2.12 -25.10 -9.62
C ASP A 237 -1.80 -26.56 -10.03
N GLY A 238 -2.29 -26.97 -11.20
CA GLY A 238 -1.99 -28.28 -11.81
C GLY A 238 -0.53 -28.49 -12.22
N THR A 239 0.30 -27.44 -12.29
CA THR A 239 1.75 -27.57 -12.60
C THR A 239 2.65 -27.76 -11.39
N ALA A 240 2.13 -27.59 -10.17
CA ALA A 240 2.90 -27.81 -8.93
C ALA A 240 3.15 -29.30 -8.60
N HIS A 241 2.61 -30.24 -9.38
CA HIS A 241 2.76 -31.69 -9.19
C HIS A 241 3.35 -32.41 -10.41
N ASN A 242 4.50 -31.96 -10.92
CA ASN A 242 5.33 -32.81 -11.77
C ASN A 242 6.69 -33.10 -11.12
N PRO A 243 6.80 -34.16 -10.30
CA PRO A 243 8.09 -34.67 -9.89
C PRO A 243 8.63 -35.55 -11.03
N LYS A 244 9.47 -34.99 -11.90
CA LYS A 244 10.49 -35.75 -12.65
C LYS A 244 11.73 -34.91 -12.87
#